data_AF-A0A926Y0J0-F1
#
_entry.id   AF-A0A926Y0J0-F1
#
_cell.length_a   1.000
_cell.length_b   1.000
_cell.length_c   1.000
_cell.angle_alpha   90.00
_cell.angle_beta   90.00
_cell.angle_gamma   90.00
#
_symmetry.space_group_name_H-M   'P 1'
#
loop_
_entity.id
_entity.type
_entity.pdbx_description
1 polymer ?
#
loop_
_entity_poly.entity_id
_entity_poly.type
_entity_poly.pdbx_seq_one_letter_code
_entity_poly.pdbx_strand_id
1 'polypeptide(L)'
;MDTQALIDKIKAIDSPEAMEVVADLFEQMEGAVPAEVKAAFWQQLKVLNTQSKKDREEIANTLRLHGVDYPLDKWLTPKNYALKFGISNIETVLGWINRGVISKENIREIPELNLRLVRAIEYTPRKYNQNKQEKTS
;
A
#
# COMPACT_ATOMS: atom_id res chain seq x y z
N MET A 1 -36.59 11.67 24.67
CA MET A 1 -35.61 10.58 24.82
C MET A 1 -34.91 10.74 26.16
N ASP A 2 -34.64 9.66 26.88
CA ASP A 2 -33.94 9.72 28.18
C ASP A 2 -32.44 9.96 28.00
N THR A 3 -31.87 10.81 28.87
CA THR A 3 -30.46 11.19 28.86
C THR A 3 -29.54 9.97 29.03
N GLN A 4 -29.96 9.02 29.88
CA GLN A 4 -29.18 7.81 30.14
C GLN A 4 -29.12 6.89 28.93
N ALA A 5 -30.24 6.71 28.24
CA ALA A 5 -30.30 5.89 27.02
C ALA A 5 -29.37 6.43 25.91
N LEU A 6 -29.20 7.75 25.83
CA LEU A 6 -28.28 8.36 24.88
C LEU A 6 -26.82 8.12 25.25
N ILE A 7 -26.48 8.24 26.54
CA ILE A 7 -25.14 7.97 27.06
C ILE A 7 -24.73 6.52 26.80
N ASP A 8 -25.65 5.57 26.98
CA ASP A 8 -25.36 4.15 26.75
C ASP A 8 -25.11 3.84 25.27
N LYS A 9 -25.88 4.47 24.36
CA LYS A 9 -25.60 4.39 22.92
C LYS A 9 -24.28 5.02 22.52
N ILE A 10 -23.92 6.16 23.12
CA ILE A 10 -22.63 6.81 22.90
C ILE A 10 -21.48 5.90 23.33
N LYS A 11 -21.59 5.22 24.48
CA LYS A 11 -20.57 4.27 24.94
C LYS A 11 -20.42 3.06 24.03
N ALA A 12 -21.48 2.68 23.32
CA ALA A 12 -21.50 1.56 22.39
C ALA A 12 -20.93 1.90 20.99
N ILE A 13 -20.51 3.15 20.72
CA ILE A 13 -19.93 3.52 19.42
C ILE A 13 -18.58 2.84 19.25
N ASP A 14 -18.48 1.89 18.35
CA ASP A 14 -17.24 1.18 17.99
C ASP A 14 -16.88 1.33 16.50
N SER A 15 -17.73 1.99 15.73
CA SER A 15 -17.70 2.02 14.27
C SER A 15 -18.20 3.36 13.71
N PRO A 16 -17.80 3.71 12.47
CA PRO A 16 -18.33 4.88 11.76
C PRO A 16 -19.86 4.85 11.61
N GLU A 17 -20.43 3.67 11.38
CA GLU A 17 -21.88 3.47 11.23
C GLU A 17 -22.60 3.76 12.56
N ALA A 18 -22.01 3.38 13.69
CA ALA A 18 -22.55 3.72 15.01
C ALA A 18 -22.48 5.23 15.33
N MET A 19 -21.55 5.97 14.72
CA MET A 19 -21.48 7.43 14.84
C MET A 19 -22.63 8.12 14.09
N GLU A 20 -23.03 7.62 12.93
CA GLU A 20 -24.17 8.17 12.17
C GLU A 20 -25.46 8.05 12.98
N VAL A 21 -25.69 6.90 13.62
CA VAL A 21 -26.84 6.70 14.51
C VAL A 21 -26.85 7.72 15.66
N VAL A 22 -25.70 8.05 16.22
CA VAL A 22 -25.59 9.04 17.31
C VAL A 22 -25.77 10.46 16.79
N ALA A 23 -25.32 10.77 15.57
CA ALA A 23 -25.56 12.06 14.91
C ALA A 23 -27.05 12.30 14.64
N ASP A 24 -27.76 11.32 14.08
CA ASP A 24 -29.21 11.39 13.86
C ASP A 24 -29.97 11.63 15.17
N LEU A 25 -29.52 11.02 16.26
CA LEU A 25 -30.10 11.22 17.60
C LEU A 25 -29.83 12.62 18.16
N PHE A 26 -28.69 13.24 17.82
CA PHE A 26 -28.43 14.63 18.18
C PHE A 26 -29.34 15.59 17.41
N GLU A 27 -29.63 15.31 16.14
CA GLU A 27 -30.54 16.12 15.32
C GLU A 27 -31.99 16.04 15.80
N GLN A 28 -32.39 14.89 16.36
CA GLN A 28 -33.74 14.66 16.89
C GLN A 28 -33.96 15.22 18.31
N MET A 29 -32.91 15.73 18.98
CA MET A 29 -33.08 16.35 20.30
C MET A 29 -33.58 17.80 20.19
N GLU A 30 -34.75 18.05 20.76
CA GLU A 30 -35.22 19.42 20.98
C GLU A 30 -34.55 20.01 22.23
N GLY A 31 -33.82 21.11 22.06
CA GLY A 31 -33.18 21.86 23.14
C GLY A 31 -31.68 21.64 23.30
N ALA A 32 -31.10 22.21 24.36
CA ALA A 32 -29.67 22.15 24.58
C ALA A 32 -29.24 20.75 25.06
N VAL A 33 -28.26 20.16 24.37
CA VAL A 33 -27.65 18.87 24.76
C VAL A 33 -27.10 18.94 26.20
N PRO A 34 -27.49 18.03 27.11
CA PRO A 34 -26.99 17.98 28.47
C PRO A 34 -25.46 17.86 28.55
N ALA A 35 -24.86 18.48 29.57
CA ALA A 35 -23.41 18.46 29.74
C ALA A 35 -22.84 17.04 29.88
N GLU A 36 -23.59 16.14 30.51
CA GLU A 36 -23.22 14.73 30.71
C GLU A 36 -23.14 13.95 29.39
N VAL A 37 -24.08 14.21 28.47
CA VAL A 37 -24.09 13.63 27.12
C VAL A 37 -22.89 14.11 26.32
N LYS A 38 -22.58 15.42 26.38
CA LYS A 38 -21.38 15.97 25.75
C LYS A 38 -20.11 15.33 26.32
N ALA A 39 -20.03 15.18 27.63
CA ALA A 39 -18.89 14.56 28.29
C ALA A 39 -18.71 13.10 27.86
N ALA A 40 -19.79 12.31 27.85
CA ALA A 40 -19.76 10.92 27.38
C ALA A 40 -19.28 10.82 25.93
N PHE A 41 -19.78 11.70 25.06
CA PHE A 41 -19.40 11.74 23.65
C PHE A 41 -17.92 12.06 23.45
N TRP A 42 -17.42 13.10 24.13
CA TRP A 42 -16.00 13.44 24.07
C TRP A 42 -15.09 12.34 24.63
N GLN A 43 -15.52 11.61 25.66
CA GLN A 43 -14.79 10.45 26.15
C GLN A 43 -14.73 9.35 25.10
N GLN A 44 -15.84 9.03 24.45
CA GLN A 44 -15.88 8.01 23.41
C GLN A 44 -14.99 8.38 22.21
N LEU A 45 -15.04 9.63 21.76
CA LEU A 45 -14.17 10.11 20.67
C LEU A 45 -12.69 9.97 21.03
N LYS A 46 -12.31 10.24 22.28
CA LYS A 46 -10.93 10.04 22.75
C LYS A 46 -10.53 8.56 22.71
N VAL A 47 -11.40 7.66 23.15
CA VAL A 47 -11.17 6.21 23.12
C VAL A 47 -10.96 5.75 21.67
N LEU A 48 -11.87 6.09 20.76
CA LEU A 48 -11.79 5.72 19.35
C LEU A 48 -10.53 6.27 18.67
N ASN A 49 -10.17 7.53 18.94
CA ASN A 49 -8.95 8.13 18.37
C ASN A 49 -7.69 7.42 18.87
N THR A 50 -7.66 7.06 20.16
CA THR A 50 -6.53 6.35 20.77
C THR A 50 -6.40 4.95 20.20
N GLN A 51 -7.52 4.24 20.04
CA GLN A 51 -7.53 2.92 19.43
C GLN A 51 -7.07 2.98 17.97
N SER A 52 -7.60 3.91 17.18
CA SER A 52 -7.19 4.08 15.78
C SER A 52 -5.70 4.38 15.64
N LYS A 53 -5.12 5.18 16.55
CA LYS A 53 -3.67 5.43 16.58
C LYS A 53 -2.88 4.15 16.85
N LYS A 54 -3.31 3.37 17.85
CA LYS A 54 -2.68 2.10 18.22
C LYS A 54 -2.73 1.10 17.06
N ASP A 55 -3.89 0.92 16.43
CA ASP A 55 -4.06 -0.01 15.30
C ASP A 55 -3.16 0.38 14.12
N ARG A 56 -3.05 1.67 13.83
CA ARG A 56 -2.14 2.17 12.78
C ARG A 56 -0.67 1.91 13.11
N GLU A 57 -0.29 2.10 14.36
CA GLU A 57 1.08 1.82 14.82
C GLU A 57 1.40 0.31 14.75
N GLU A 58 0.45 -0.53 15.13
CA GLU A 58 0.57 -1.98 15.04
C GLU A 58 0.69 -2.44 13.59
N ILE A 59 -0.16 -1.94 12.69
CA ILE A 59 -0.06 -2.22 11.24
C ILE A 59 1.30 -1.75 10.70
N ALA A 60 1.72 -0.54 11.04
CA ALA A 60 3.01 0.00 10.60
C ALA A 60 4.19 -0.85 11.10
N ASN A 61 4.13 -1.35 12.34
CA ASN A 61 5.15 -2.23 12.90
C ASN A 61 5.13 -3.61 12.23
N THR A 62 3.97 -4.20 11.99
CA THR A 62 3.84 -5.45 11.23
C THR A 62 4.41 -5.31 9.83
N LEU A 63 4.10 -4.20 9.13
CA LEU A 63 4.66 -3.89 7.82
C LEU A 63 6.18 -3.68 7.86
N ARG A 64 6.74 -3.13 8.93
CA ARG A 64 8.20 -2.97 9.07
C ARG A 64 8.91 -4.29 9.41
N LEU A 65 8.31 -5.11 10.26
CA LEU A 65 8.90 -6.38 10.71
C LEU A 65 8.79 -7.49 9.65
N HIS A 66 7.73 -7.45 8.83
CA HIS A 66 7.43 -8.49 7.84
C HIS A 66 7.35 -8.00 6.39
N GLY A 67 7.33 -6.68 6.14
CA GLY A 67 7.34 -6.13 4.79
C GLY A 67 8.73 -6.19 4.17
N VAL A 68 8.77 -6.39 2.86
CA VAL A 68 10.00 -6.33 2.08
C VAL A 68 10.08 -4.95 1.43
N ASP A 69 10.99 -4.10 1.92
CA ASP A 69 11.28 -2.84 1.26
C ASP A 69 12.11 -3.06 -0.01
N TYR A 70 11.60 -2.53 -1.12
CA TYR A 70 12.31 -2.48 -2.41
C TYR A 70 12.64 -1.02 -2.75
N PRO A 71 13.82 -0.51 -2.33
CA PRO A 71 14.24 0.84 -2.66
C PRO A 71 14.25 1.03 -4.18
N LEU A 72 13.51 2.04 -4.67
CA LEU A 72 13.30 2.25 -6.12
C LEU A 72 14.57 2.73 -6.84
N ASP A 73 15.63 3.08 -6.13
CA ASP A 73 16.97 3.33 -6.68
C ASP A 73 17.71 2.01 -7.02
N LYS A 74 17.38 0.94 -6.29
CA LYS A 74 17.98 -0.40 -6.40
C LYS A 74 17.11 -1.40 -7.15
N TRP A 75 15.79 -1.25 -7.09
CA TRP A 75 14.81 -2.15 -7.69
C TRP A 75 13.90 -1.35 -8.63
N LEU A 76 14.05 -1.58 -9.93
CA LEU A 76 13.41 -0.82 -10.99
C LEU A 76 12.38 -1.69 -11.70
N THR A 77 11.27 -1.10 -12.12
CA THR A 77 10.41 -1.75 -13.13
C THR A 77 11.20 -1.93 -14.43
N PRO A 78 10.87 -2.91 -15.29
CA PRO A 78 11.51 -3.07 -16.61
C PRO A 78 11.53 -1.78 -17.43
N LYS A 79 10.48 -0.95 -17.28
CA LYS A 79 10.39 0.39 -17.88
C LYS A 79 11.46 1.33 -17.35
N ASN A 80 11.57 1.48 -16.03
CA ASN A 80 12.54 2.38 -15.42
C ASN A 80 13.97 1.87 -15.60
N TYR A 81 14.16 0.55 -15.65
CA TYR A 81 15.43 -0.09 -15.98
C TYR A 81 15.86 0.28 -17.40
N ALA A 82 14.96 0.15 -18.39
CA ALA A 82 15.25 0.53 -19.77
C ALA A 82 15.62 2.01 -19.90
N LEU A 83 14.88 2.89 -19.22
CA LEU A 83 15.16 4.32 -19.19
C LEU A 83 16.53 4.63 -18.54
N LYS A 84 16.84 4.00 -17.41
CA LYS A 84 18.10 4.22 -16.67
C LYS A 84 19.34 3.82 -17.48
N PHE A 85 19.25 2.73 -18.25
CA PHE A 85 20.37 2.16 -19.00
C PHE A 85 20.30 2.41 -20.52
N GLY A 86 19.42 3.31 -20.97
CA GLY A 86 19.35 3.70 -22.39
C GLY A 86 18.92 2.57 -23.33
N ILE A 87 18.11 1.62 -22.85
CA ILE A 87 17.63 0.49 -23.66
C ILE A 87 16.41 0.94 -24.46
N SER A 88 16.43 0.69 -25.76
CA SER A 88 15.45 1.24 -26.71
C SER A 88 14.00 0.85 -26.42
N ASN A 89 13.75 -0.34 -25.88
CA ASN A 89 12.40 -0.79 -25.56
C ASN A 89 12.35 -1.69 -24.30
N ILE A 90 11.16 -1.72 -23.68
CA ILE A 90 10.88 -2.54 -22.49
C ILE A 90 10.97 -4.04 -22.82
N GLU A 91 10.58 -4.42 -24.03
CA GLU A 91 10.59 -5.82 -24.49
C GLU A 91 11.99 -6.44 -24.49
N THR A 92 13.04 -5.66 -24.74
CA THR A 92 14.43 -6.14 -24.63
C THR A 92 14.73 -6.58 -23.20
N VAL A 93 14.32 -5.80 -22.20
CA VAL A 93 14.49 -6.13 -20.78
C VAL A 93 13.69 -7.37 -20.40
N LEU A 94 12.42 -7.47 -20.86
CA LEU A 94 11.60 -8.66 -20.64
C LEU A 94 12.21 -9.90 -21.31
N GLY A 95 12.78 -9.75 -22.51
CA GLY A 95 13.52 -10.79 -23.21
C GLY A 95 14.76 -11.23 -22.45
N TRP A 96 15.51 -10.31 -21.84
CA TRP A 96 16.66 -10.62 -20.99
C TRP A 96 16.27 -11.43 -19.75
N ILE A 97 15.15 -11.08 -19.12
CA ILE A 97 14.58 -11.84 -18.00
C ILE A 97 14.25 -13.27 -18.45
N ASN A 98 13.50 -13.41 -19.55
CA ASN A 98 13.06 -14.72 -20.05
C ASN A 98 14.21 -15.61 -20.53
N ARG A 99 15.29 -15.01 -21.08
CA ARG A 99 16.49 -15.72 -21.56
C ARG A 99 17.51 -16.00 -20.44
N GLY A 100 17.28 -15.51 -19.22
CA GLY A 100 18.21 -15.66 -18.11
C GLY A 100 19.50 -14.82 -18.23
N VAL A 101 19.48 -13.75 -19.02
CA VAL A 101 20.58 -12.76 -19.06
C VAL A 101 20.63 -11.98 -17.74
N ILE A 102 19.45 -11.67 -17.19
CA ILE A 102 19.30 -11.17 -15.83
C ILE A 102 19.10 -12.39 -14.93
N SER A 103 20.02 -12.59 -13.99
CA SER A 103 19.92 -13.71 -13.06
C SER A 103 18.67 -13.64 -12.16
N LYS A 104 18.14 -14.79 -11.77
CA LYS A 104 16.90 -14.90 -10.97
C LYS A 104 16.99 -14.15 -9.64
N GLU A 105 18.16 -14.11 -9.00
CA GLU A 105 18.39 -13.38 -7.76
C GLU A 105 18.20 -11.86 -7.90
N ASN A 106 18.34 -11.32 -9.11
CA ASN A 106 18.18 -9.91 -9.44
C ASN A 106 16.78 -9.59 -9.99
N ILE A 107 15.86 -10.53 -9.87
CA ILE A 107 14.45 -10.39 -10.26
C ILE A 107 13.59 -10.58 -9.01
N ARG A 108 12.57 -9.74 -8.86
CA ARG A 108 11.52 -9.90 -7.85
C ARG A 108 10.18 -9.79 -8.54
N GLU A 109 9.37 -10.83 -8.39
CA GLU A 109 7.99 -10.83 -8.84
C GLU A 109 7.11 -10.56 -7.62
N ILE A 110 6.16 -9.64 -7.78
CA ILE A 110 5.15 -9.31 -6.78
C ILE A 110 3.80 -9.63 -7.43
N PRO A 111 3.37 -10.90 -7.39
CA PRO A 111 2.18 -11.38 -8.12
C PRO A 111 0.91 -10.60 -7.78
N GLU A 112 0.76 -10.21 -6.52
CA GLU A 112 -0.39 -9.48 -5.99
C GLU A 112 -0.56 -8.10 -6.65
N LEU A 113 0.55 -7.52 -7.13
CA LEU A 113 0.56 -6.23 -7.83
C LEU A 113 0.73 -6.38 -9.34
N ASN A 114 0.87 -7.61 -9.85
CA ASN A 114 1.29 -7.87 -11.23
C ASN A 114 2.55 -7.07 -11.63
N LEU A 115 3.47 -6.92 -10.69
CA LEU A 115 4.72 -6.15 -10.88
C LEU A 115 5.93 -7.08 -10.92
N ARG A 116 6.87 -6.74 -11.78
CA ARG A 116 8.23 -7.29 -11.76
C ARG A 116 9.21 -6.16 -11.51
N LEU A 117 10.17 -6.41 -10.63
CA LEU A 117 11.27 -5.52 -10.34
C LEU A 117 12.58 -6.19 -10.74
N VAL A 118 13.46 -5.39 -11.33
CA VAL A 118 14.79 -5.76 -11.79
C VAL A 118 15.79 -4.95 -10.98
N ARG A 119 16.82 -5.60 -10.46
CA ARG A 119 17.88 -4.92 -9.74
C ARG A 119 18.62 -3.96 -10.68
N ALA A 120 18.93 -2.76 -10.20
CA ALA A 120 19.55 -1.68 -10.97
C ALA A 120 21.06 -1.89 -11.22
N ILE A 121 21.40 -3.01 -11.85
CA ILE A 121 22.75 -3.39 -12.27
C ILE A 121 22.77 -3.37 -13.79
N GLU A 122 23.82 -2.80 -14.39
CA GLU A 122 23.96 -2.79 -15.84
C GLU A 122 24.25 -4.21 -16.36
N TYR A 123 23.41 -4.71 -17.26
CA TYR A 123 23.64 -5.98 -17.95
C TYR A 123 24.04 -5.68 -19.39
N THR A 124 25.24 -6.10 -19.77
CA THR A 124 25.65 -6.09 -21.18
C THR A 124 25.36 -7.47 -21.77
N PRO A 125 24.36 -7.63 -22.67
CA PRO A 125 24.21 -8.88 -23.38
C PRO A 125 25.47 -9.17 -24.20
N ARG A 126 25.90 -10.44 -24.26
CA ARG A 126 27.02 -10.84 -25.13
C ARG A 126 26.71 -10.38 -26.55
N LYS A 127 27.65 -9.67 -27.19
CA LYS A 127 27.55 -9.27 -28.60
C LYS A 127 27.34 -10.54 -29.43
N TYR A 128 26.18 -10.64 -30.09
CA TYR A 128 25.96 -11.68 -31.08
C TYR A 128 26.83 -11.32 -32.29
N ASN A 129 27.84 -12.13 -32.62
CA ASN A 129 28.56 -12.00 -33.89
C ASN A 129 27.56 -12.29 -35.02
N GLN A 130 27.19 -11.27 -35.79
CA GLN A 130 26.28 -11.39 -36.93
C GLN A 130 26.91 -12.07 -38.17
N ASN A 131 28.05 -12.76 -38.03
CA ASN A 131 28.71 -13.41 -39.15
C ASN A 131 28.24 -14.87 -39.28
N LYS A 132 27.03 -15.08 -39.85
CA LYS A 132 26.70 -16.34 -40.52
C LYS A 132 25.46 -16.25 -41.42
N GLN A 133 25.45 -15.33 -42.38
CA GLN A 133 24.65 -15.46 -43.60
C GLN A 133 25.42 -14.94 -44.83
N GLU A 134 26.64 -15.44 -45.03
CA GLU A 134 27.18 -15.61 -46.39
C GLU A 134 27.21 -17.12 -46.65
N LYS A 135 26.02 -17.67 -46.91
CA LYS A 135 25.89 -18.99 -47.51
C LYS A 135 25.52 -18.78 -48.97
N THR A 136 26.49 -19.05 -49.83
CA THR A 136 26.33 -19.79 -51.09
C THR A 136 25.13 -19.40 -51.94
N SER A 137 25.40 -18.61 -52.97
CA SER A 137 24.83 -18.82 -54.31
C SER A 137 25.90 -18.52 -55.34
#